data_AF-A0ABD0Z0K8-F1
#
_entry.id   AF-A0ABD0Z0K8-F1
#
_cell.length_a   1.000
_cell.length_b   1.000
_cell.length_c   1.000
_cell.angle_alpha   90.00
_cell.angle_beta   90.00
_cell.angle_gamma   90.00
#
_symmetry.space_group_name_H-M   'P 1'
#
loop_
_entity.id
_entity.type
_entity.pdbx_description
1 polymer ?
#
loop_
_entity_poly.entity_id
_entity_poly.type
_entity_poly.pdbx_seq_one_letter_code
_entity_poly.pdbx_strand_id
1 'polypeptide(L)'
;MRGQAFVIFKEIASATNALRSMQGFPFYEKPMKIQYSKTDSDVIAKLKGTFQERPKKVKKPNPAEEAAESKKAKRKAAKEQAARAIQQQQAPRQAAPMHQAVGPTQVPEQPPNQILFLTNLPDETSEMMLSMLFNQFPGFKEVRLVPNRHDIAFVEFENEQQAGEAKLSLNGFKITPTHAMKISFAKK
;
A
#
# COMPACT_ATOMS: atom_id res chain seq x y z
N MET A 1 0.32 17.69 1.09
CA MET A 1 1.32 18.64 1.63
C MET A 1 2.63 17.87 1.81
N ARG A 2 3.65 18.12 0.99
CA ARG A 2 4.99 17.54 1.17
C ARG A 2 5.91 18.61 1.77
N GLY A 3 6.81 18.24 2.68
CA GLY A 3 7.73 19.17 3.37
C GLY A 3 7.10 20.00 4.50
N GLN A 4 5.94 19.60 5.02
CA GLN A 4 5.28 20.24 6.17
C GLN A 4 4.82 19.15 7.15
N ALA A 5 4.89 19.44 8.44
CA ALA A 5 4.45 18.55 9.51
C ALA A 5 3.71 19.33 10.60
N PHE A 6 2.80 18.64 11.30
CA PHE A 6 2.12 19.16 12.48
C PHE A 6 2.57 18.35 13.69
N VAL A 7 3.18 19.01 14.66
CA VAL A 7 3.61 18.41 15.93
C VAL A 7 2.68 18.92 17.03
N ILE A 8 2.06 18.00 17.76
CA ILE A 8 1.09 18.33 18.80
C ILE A 8 1.74 18.08 20.16
N PHE A 9 1.86 19.13 20.96
CA PHE A 9 2.29 19.02 22.36
C PHE A 9 1.08 18.99 23.28
N LYS A 10 1.22 18.32 24.43
CA LYS A 10 0.22 18.35 25.49
C LYS A 10 0.05 19.75 26.09
N GLU A 11 1.15 20.50 26.21
CA GLU A 11 1.19 21.82 26.84
C GLU A 11 1.68 22.92 25.89
N ILE A 12 1.09 24.11 26.00
CA ILE A 12 1.42 25.29 25.17
C ILE A 12 2.85 25.79 25.45
N ALA A 13 3.31 25.69 26.70
CA ALA A 13 4.66 26.07 27.10
C ALA A 13 5.71 25.25 26.35
N SER A 14 5.53 23.92 26.26
CA SER A 14 6.42 23.02 25.52
C SER A 14 6.46 23.34 24.03
N ALA A 15 5.31 23.65 23.41
CA ALA A 15 5.26 24.07 22.01
C ALA A 15 6.01 25.40 21.77
N THR A 16 5.89 26.34 22.70
CA THR A 16 6.58 27.64 22.65
C THR A 16 8.09 27.49 22.83
N ASN A 17 8.51 26.61 23.74
CA ASN A 17 9.93 26.31 23.93
C ASN A 17 10.53 25.69 22.66
N ALA A 18 9.86 24.67 22.10
CA ALA A 18 10.29 24.03 20.86
C ALA A 18 10.37 25.02 19.68
N LEU A 19 9.39 25.93 19.54
CA LEU A 19 9.42 26.95 18.50
C LEU A 19 10.66 27.84 18.64
N ARG A 20 10.99 28.30 19.86
CA ARG A 20 12.14 29.19 20.07
C ARG A 20 13.48 28.49 19.93
N SER A 21 13.60 27.27 20.47
CA SER A 21 14.87 26.55 20.50
C SER A 21 15.23 25.88 19.18
N MET A 22 14.24 25.48 18.38
CA MET A 22 14.45 24.72 17.14
C MET A 22 14.20 25.54 15.88
N GLN A 23 13.90 26.84 15.99
CA GLN A 23 13.74 27.69 14.81
C GLN A 23 15.05 27.74 14.02
N GLY A 24 14.97 27.46 12.72
CA GLY A 24 16.14 27.47 11.83
C GLY A 24 17.10 26.30 12.05
N PHE A 25 16.77 25.34 12.93
CA PHE A 25 17.61 24.17 13.16
C PHE A 25 17.86 23.41 11.85
N PRO A 26 19.13 23.15 11.46
CA PRO A 26 19.43 22.39 10.25
C PRO A 26 18.95 20.94 10.39
N PHE A 27 17.96 20.56 9.58
CA PHE A 27 17.39 19.22 9.56
C PHE A 27 17.48 18.67 8.13
N TYR A 28 18.25 17.59 7.94
CA TYR A 28 18.62 17.08 6.62
C TYR A 28 19.09 18.18 5.68
N GLU A 29 20.09 18.94 6.15
CA GLU A 29 20.75 20.02 5.38
C GLU A 29 19.85 21.20 5.02
N LYS A 30 18.62 21.26 5.54
CA LYS A 30 17.70 22.39 5.34
C LYS A 30 17.29 23.01 6.69
N PRO A 31 17.36 24.35 6.84
CA PRO A 31 16.92 25.01 8.07
C PRO A 31 15.40 24.85 8.24
N MET A 32 14.98 24.31 9.39
CA MET A 32 13.57 24.10 9.69
C MET A 32 12.85 25.43 10.01
N LYS A 33 11.63 25.61 9.49
CA LYS A 33 10.76 26.75 9.83
C LYS A 33 9.55 26.29 10.65
N ILE A 34 9.45 26.78 11.87
CA ILE A 34 8.43 26.43 12.85
C ILE A 34 7.49 27.63 13.06
N GLN A 35 6.19 27.37 13.04
CA GLN A 35 5.11 28.34 13.27
C GLN A 35 3.98 27.65 14.06
N TYR A 36 3.18 28.42 14.80
CA TYR A 36 1.95 27.92 15.40
C TYR A 36 0.93 27.55 14.31
N SER A 37 0.08 26.56 14.60
CA SER A 37 -1.03 26.23 13.71
C SER A 37 -2.08 27.34 13.74
N LYS A 38 -2.74 27.57 12.60
CA LYS A 38 -3.84 28.54 12.49
C LYS A 38 -5.11 28.08 13.23
N THR A 39 -5.26 26.77 13.40
CA THR A 39 -6.40 26.13 14.05
C THR A 39 -5.90 25.08 15.02
N ASP A 40 -6.69 24.79 16.05
CA ASP A 40 -6.47 23.65 16.93
C ASP A 40 -6.55 22.34 16.13
N SER A 41 -5.71 21.37 16.52
CA SER A 41 -5.76 20.01 15.97
C SER A 41 -6.93 19.24 16.58
N ASP A 42 -7.46 18.26 15.84
CA ASP A 42 -8.62 17.48 16.27
C ASP A 42 -8.43 16.83 17.65
N VAL A 43 -7.20 16.39 17.97
CA VAL A 43 -6.87 15.80 19.28
C VAL A 43 -6.98 16.84 20.40
N ILE A 44 -6.45 18.05 20.19
CA ILE A 44 -6.54 19.14 21.17
C ILE A 44 -7.97 19.65 21.31
N ALA A 45 -8.69 19.77 20.20
CA ALA A 45 -10.10 20.18 20.22
C ALA A 45 -10.97 19.16 20.97
N LYS A 46 -10.70 17.85 20.82
CA LYS A 46 -11.40 16.80 21.58
C LYS A 46 -11.09 16.89 23.08
N LEU A 47 -9.83 17.11 23.44
CA LEU A 47 -9.42 17.28 24.84
C LEU A 47 -10.02 18.54 25.50
N LYS A 48 -10.13 19.64 24.76
CA LYS A 48 -10.75 20.88 25.23
C LYS A 48 -12.29 20.85 25.24
N GLY A 49 -12.91 19.80 24.69
CA GLY A 49 -14.35 19.74 24.51
C GLY A 49 -14.91 20.71 23.46
N THR A 50 -14.03 21.33 22.66
CA THR A 50 -14.40 22.28 21.60
C THR A 50 -14.43 21.63 20.21
N PHE A 51 -14.28 20.31 20.14
CA PHE A 51 -14.32 19.56 18.89
C PHE A 51 -15.70 19.68 18.25
N GLN A 52 -15.76 20.46 17.18
CA GLN A 52 -16.85 20.41 16.23
C GLN A 52 -16.45 19.44 15.14
N GLU A 53 -17.26 18.40 14.91
CA GLU A 53 -17.16 17.61 13.69
C GLU A 53 -17.40 18.55 12.52
N ARG A 54 -16.32 18.99 11.89
CA ARG A 54 -16.41 19.62 10.59
C ARG A 54 -17.12 18.59 9.70
N PRO A 55 -18.21 18.94 9.00
CA PRO A 55 -18.87 18.00 8.13
C PRO A 55 -17.77 17.43 7.23
N LYS A 56 -17.54 16.11 7.31
CA LYS A 56 -16.82 15.41 6.24
C LYS A 56 -17.50 15.92 4.98
N LYS A 57 -16.77 16.54 4.04
CA LYS A 57 -17.37 16.85 2.74
C LYS A 57 -18.03 15.56 2.29
N VAL A 58 -19.36 15.53 2.32
CA VAL A 58 -20.14 14.32 2.06
C VAL A 58 -19.88 14.01 0.60
N LYS A 59 -18.99 13.04 0.32
CA LYS A 59 -19.09 12.33 -0.94
C LYS A 59 -20.39 11.57 -0.84
N LYS A 60 -21.38 11.98 -1.65
CA LYS A 60 -22.69 11.34 -1.76
C LYS A 60 -22.48 9.81 -1.85
N PRO A 61 -23.24 9.00 -1.09
CA PRO A 61 -23.15 7.55 -1.19
C PRO A 61 -23.56 7.10 -2.60
N ASN A 62 -22.71 6.31 -3.25
CA ASN A 62 -23.06 5.64 -4.49
C ASN A 62 -23.96 4.43 -4.17
N PRO A 63 -25.00 4.13 -4.97
CA PRO A 63 -25.99 3.06 -4.75
C PRO A 63 -25.44 1.62 -4.87
N ALA A 64 -24.15 1.41 -4.62
CA ALA A 64 -23.46 0.14 -4.78
C ALA A 64 -23.49 -0.75 -3.53
N GLU A 65 -23.86 -0.21 -2.36
CA GLU A 65 -23.85 -0.95 -1.10
C GLU A 65 -25.13 -1.79 -0.89
N GLU A 66 -26.29 -1.36 -1.41
CA GLU A 66 -27.54 -2.16 -1.37
C GLU A 66 -27.53 -3.37 -2.32
N ALA A 67 -26.72 -3.33 -3.39
CA ALA A 67 -26.62 -4.44 -4.35
C ALA A 67 -25.77 -5.63 -3.85
N ALA A 68 -25.04 -5.45 -2.74
CA ALA A 68 -24.13 -6.46 -2.20
C ALA A 68 -24.86 -7.55 -1.40
N GLU A 69 -26.00 -7.23 -0.77
CA GLU A 69 -26.69 -8.16 0.12
C GLU A 69 -27.54 -9.18 -0.65
N SER A 70 -28.17 -8.75 -1.76
CA SER A 70 -28.98 -9.62 -2.64
C SER A 70 -28.16 -10.62 -3.47
N LYS A 71 -26.87 -10.34 -3.75
CA LYS A 71 -25.97 -11.29 -4.45
C LYS A 71 -25.44 -12.44 -3.57
N LYS A 72 -25.50 -12.31 -2.24
CA LYS A 72 -24.99 -13.33 -1.31
C LYS A 72 -25.89 -14.56 -1.23
N ALA A 73 -27.20 -14.40 -1.43
CA ALA A 73 -28.17 -15.51 -1.45
C ALA A 73 -28.06 -16.39 -2.71
N LYS A 74 -27.77 -15.79 -3.88
CA LYS A 74 -27.73 -16.49 -5.18
C LYS A 74 -26.49 -17.39 -5.35
N ARG A 75 -25.37 -17.08 -4.66
CA ARG A 75 -24.12 -17.88 -4.70
C ARG A 75 -24.20 -19.19 -3.92
N LYS A 76 -25.18 -19.37 -3.02
CA LYS A 76 -25.29 -20.60 -2.21
C LYS A 76 -25.92 -21.76 -3.00
N ALA A 77 -26.88 -21.48 -3.89
CA ALA A 77 -27.56 -22.49 -4.70
C ALA A 77 -26.70 -23.05 -5.85
N ALA A 78 -25.80 -22.25 -6.43
CA ALA A 78 -24.96 -22.68 -7.55
C ALA A 78 -23.80 -23.61 -7.12
N LYS A 79 -23.46 -23.65 -5.83
CA LYS A 79 -22.33 -24.44 -5.31
C LYS A 79 -22.66 -25.92 -5.12
N GLU A 80 -23.94 -26.28 -5.10
CA GLU A 80 -24.40 -27.65 -4.83
C GLU A 80 -24.55 -28.49 -6.11
N GLN A 81 -24.73 -27.85 -7.28
CA GLN A 81 -24.80 -28.54 -8.58
C GLN A 81 -23.43 -28.89 -9.18
N ALA A 82 -22.38 -28.13 -8.87
CA ALA A 82 -21.02 -28.36 -9.39
C ALA A 82 -20.29 -29.54 -8.73
N ALA A 83 -20.75 -30.02 -7.56
CA ALA A 83 -20.11 -31.10 -6.82
C ALA A 83 -20.42 -32.51 -7.39
N ARG A 84 -21.39 -32.65 -8.30
CA ARG A 84 -21.79 -33.95 -8.86
C ARG A 84 -21.09 -34.35 -10.16
N ALA A 85 -20.32 -33.45 -10.77
CA ALA A 85 -19.74 -33.67 -12.11
C ALA A 85 -18.28 -34.17 -12.13
N ILE A 86 -17.62 -34.38 -10.97
CA ILE A 86 -16.18 -34.69 -10.90
C ILE A 86 -15.90 -36.14 -10.45
N GLN A 87 -16.81 -37.10 -10.70
CA GLN A 87 -16.63 -38.50 -10.25
C GLN A 87 -16.41 -39.54 -11.35
N GLN A 88 -16.06 -39.15 -12.59
CA GLN A 88 -15.66 -40.12 -13.60
C GLN A 88 -14.44 -39.65 -14.39
N GLN A 89 -13.23 -39.94 -13.89
CA GLN A 89 -12.21 -40.73 -14.60
C GLN A 89 -10.90 -40.80 -13.79
N GLN A 90 -10.49 -42.05 -13.55
CA GLN A 90 -9.25 -42.60 -12.99
C GLN A 90 -8.05 -42.35 -13.94
N ALA A 91 -6.74 -42.38 -13.63
CA ALA A 91 -5.90 -42.52 -12.42
C ALA A 91 -4.39 -42.27 -12.84
N PRO A 92 -3.30 -42.77 -12.19
CA PRO A 92 -2.32 -41.92 -11.49
C PRO A 92 -0.82 -42.15 -11.85
N ARG A 93 0.08 -41.15 -11.65
CA ARG A 93 1.56 -41.35 -11.49
C ARG A 93 2.13 -40.23 -10.60
N GLN A 94 2.45 -40.46 -9.31
CA GLN A 94 3.69 -40.97 -8.67
C GLN A 94 4.73 -39.89 -8.26
N ALA A 95 5.27 -40.07 -7.04
CA ALA A 95 6.02 -39.21 -6.09
C ALA A 95 7.46 -38.78 -6.49
N ALA A 96 7.91 -37.53 -6.26
CA ALA A 96 8.71 -36.94 -5.13
C ALA A 96 10.27 -37.03 -5.31
N PRO A 97 11.21 -36.42 -4.51
CA PRO A 97 11.19 -35.29 -3.52
C PRO A 97 12.41 -34.29 -3.58
N MET A 98 12.41 -33.28 -2.68
CA MET A 98 13.53 -32.56 -1.98
C MET A 98 14.60 -31.70 -2.73
N HIS A 99 14.77 -30.44 -2.30
CA HIS A 99 15.92 -29.99 -1.46
C HIS A 99 15.80 -28.53 -0.95
N GLN A 100 16.43 -28.32 0.21
CA GLN A 100 16.53 -27.11 1.03
C GLN A 100 17.47 -26.05 0.43
N ALA A 101 17.24 -24.76 0.71
CA ALA A 101 18.29 -23.75 0.92
C ALA A 101 17.73 -22.44 1.51
N VAL A 102 18.57 -21.78 2.30
CA VAL A 102 18.28 -20.70 3.26
C VAL A 102 18.60 -19.29 2.70
N GLY A 103 17.75 -18.31 3.02
CA GLY A 103 18.00 -16.83 2.96
C GLY A 103 17.48 -16.07 1.73
N PRO A 104 17.37 -14.72 1.74
CA PRO A 104 17.03 -13.78 2.83
C PRO A 104 15.53 -13.42 2.80
N THR A 105 14.90 -13.18 3.96
CA THR A 105 13.50 -12.72 4.17
C THR A 105 12.65 -12.68 2.88
N GLN A 106 12.27 -13.88 2.42
CA GLN A 106 11.43 -14.04 1.24
C GLN A 106 10.03 -13.61 1.64
N VAL A 107 9.47 -12.66 0.91
CA VAL A 107 8.05 -12.36 1.03
C VAL A 107 7.32 -13.66 0.65
N PRO A 108 6.42 -14.20 1.49
CA PRO A 108 5.77 -15.47 1.22
C PRO A 108 5.16 -15.45 -0.17
N GLU A 109 5.50 -16.43 -1.01
CA GLU A 109 5.05 -16.48 -2.40
C GLU A 109 3.53 -16.55 -2.42
N GLN A 110 2.91 -15.43 -2.77
CA GLN A 110 1.47 -15.34 -2.93
C GLN A 110 1.09 -15.98 -4.28
N PRO A 111 -0.10 -16.60 -4.38
CA PRO A 111 -0.59 -17.08 -5.67
C PRO A 111 -0.62 -15.94 -6.70
N PRO A 112 -0.54 -16.27 -8.00
CA PRO A 112 -0.60 -15.27 -9.06
C PRO A 112 -1.77 -14.28 -8.91
N ASN A 113 -1.45 -13.01 -9.20
CA ASN A 113 -2.36 -11.89 -9.08
C ASN A 113 -1.96 -10.81 -10.11
N GLN A 114 -2.92 -10.07 -10.65
CA GLN A 114 -2.64 -8.93 -11.54
C GLN A 114 -2.01 -7.74 -10.79
N ILE A 115 -2.06 -7.74 -9.45
CA ILE A 115 -1.48 -6.70 -8.62
C ILE A 115 -0.17 -7.20 -8.00
N LEU A 116 0.89 -6.43 -8.18
CA LEU A 116 2.19 -6.60 -7.54
C LEU A 116 2.29 -5.75 -6.27
N PHE A 117 2.96 -6.30 -5.27
CA PHE A 117 3.32 -5.64 -4.04
C PHE A 117 4.82 -5.41 -4.01
N LEU A 118 5.21 -4.14 -3.93
CA LEU A 118 6.59 -3.68 -3.90
C LEU A 118 6.97 -3.32 -2.47
N THR A 119 8.17 -3.71 -2.06
CA THR A 119 8.77 -3.37 -0.76
C THR A 119 10.23 -2.96 -0.93
N ASN A 120 10.80 -2.38 0.13
CA ASN A 120 12.19 -1.90 0.15
C ASN A 120 12.43 -0.76 -0.86
N LEU A 121 11.45 0.12 -1.00
CA LEU A 121 11.58 1.34 -1.81
C LEU A 121 12.28 2.45 -1.00
N PRO A 122 13.20 3.23 -1.59
CA PRO A 122 13.70 4.47 -0.99
C PRO A 122 12.58 5.48 -0.71
N ASP A 123 12.75 6.32 0.31
CA ASP A 123 11.78 7.39 0.66
C ASP A 123 11.54 8.41 -0.46
N GLU A 124 12.54 8.62 -1.32
CA GLU A 124 12.45 9.52 -2.47
C GLU A 124 11.70 8.91 -3.66
N THR A 125 11.35 7.62 -3.59
CA THR A 125 10.65 6.92 -4.67
C THR A 125 9.28 7.55 -4.91
N SER A 126 9.05 7.97 -6.15
CA SER A 126 7.79 8.59 -6.56
C SER A 126 6.99 7.67 -7.48
N GLU A 127 5.68 7.93 -7.53
CA GLU A 127 4.77 7.25 -8.45
C GLU A 127 5.24 7.37 -9.89
N MET A 128 5.71 8.55 -10.32
CA MET A 128 6.18 8.79 -11.68
C MET A 128 7.39 7.92 -12.05
N MET A 129 8.34 7.72 -11.12
CA MET A 129 9.50 6.84 -11.35
C MET A 129 9.07 5.38 -11.51
N LEU A 130 8.16 4.91 -10.64
CA LEU A 130 7.62 3.56 -10.73
C LEU A 130 6.78 3.38 -12.01
N SER A 131 5.96 4.37 -12.36
CA SER A 131 5.19 4.34 -13.60
C SER A 131 6.12 4.25 -14.82
N MET A 132 7.21 5.01 -14.87
CA MET A 132 8.20 4.89 -15.96
C MET A 132 8.82 3.49 -16.02
N LEU A 133 9.15 2.89 -14.87
CA LEU A 133 9.77 1.58 -14.80
C LEU A 133 8.80 0.43 -15.16
N PHE A 134 7.52 0.54 -14.82
CA PHE A 134 6.54 -0.52 -15.06
C PHE A 134 5.77 -0.36 -16.37
N ASN A 135 5.67 0.85 -16.93
CA ASN A 135 5.00 1.12 -18.21
C ASN A 135 5.68 0.44 -19.42
N GLN A 136 6.94 0.00 -19.28
CA GLN A 136 7.62 -0.78 -20.31
C GLN A 136 7.06 -2.21 -20.46
N PHE A 137 6.32 -2.71 -19.47
CA PHE A 137 5.70 -4.02 -19.50
C PHE A 137 4.27 -3.91 -20.04
N PRO A 138 3.85 -4.80 -20.96
CA PRO A 138 2.48 -4.80 -21.49
C PRO A 138 1.43 -4.89 -20.39
N GLY A 139 0.32 -4.16 -20.57
CA GLY A 139 -0.83 -4.18 -19.67
C GLY A 139 -0.63 -3.49 -18.33
N PHE A 140 0.42 -2.68 -18.16
CA PHE A 140 0.54 -1.77 -17.02
C PHE A 140 -0.70 -0.85 -16.94
N LYS A 141 -1.28 -0.72 -15.74
CA LYS A 141 -2.43 0.15 -15.48
C LYS A 141 -2.08 1.33 -14.59
N GLU A 142 -1.71 1.05 -13.35
CA GLU A 142 -1.47 2.10 -12.37
C GLU A 142 -0.44 1.70 -11.29
N VAL A 143 0.16 2.73 -10.69
CA VAL A 143 0.94 2.62 -9.46
C VAL A 143 0.16 3.31 -8.34
N ARG A 144 0.04 2.63 -7.20
CA ARG A 144 -0.55 3.17 -5.99
C ARG A 144 0.46 3.12 -4.85
N LEU A 145 0.96 4.29 -4.47
CA LEU A 145 1.74 4.47 -3.25
C LEU A 145 0.83 4.41 -2.02
N VAL A 146 1.35 3.91 -0.89
CA VAL A 146 0.60 3.90 0.37
C VAL A 146 0.81 5.21 1.12
N PRO A 147 -0.26 5.95 1.48
CA PRO A 147 -0.12 7.15 2.30
C PRO A 147 0.55 6.82 3.63
N ASN A 148 1.55 7.61 4.02
CA ASN A 148 2.33 7.44 5.25
C ASN A 148 3.22 6.18 5.31
N ARG A 149 3.42 5.47 4.18
CA ARG A 149 4.42 4.39 4.04
C ARG A 149 5.09 4.47 2.66
N HIS A 150 6.27 5.09 2.62
CA HIS A 150 7.00 5.36 1.37
C HIS A 150 7.83 4.16 0.87
N ASP A 151 8.03 3.16 1.73
CA ASP A 151 8.81 1.96 1.48
C ASP A 151 8.03 0.87 0.70
N ILE A 152 6.72 1.10 0.46
CA ILE A 152 5.82 0.14 -0.18
C ILE A 152 4.95 0.78 -1.27
N ALA A 153 4.64 -0.02 -2.28
CA ALA A 153 3.72 0.37 -3.35
C ALA A 153 2.96 -0.83 -3.91
N PHE A 154 1.87 -0.55 -4.61
CA PHE A 154 1.15 -1.53 -5.42
C PHE A 154 1.23 -1.13 -6.88
N VAL A 155 1.42 -2.11 -7.76
CA VAL A 155 1.37 -1.90 -9.21
C VAL A 155 0.33 -2.84 -9.79
N GLU A 156 -0.63 -2.31 -10.54
CA GLU A 156 -1.68 -3.10 -11.17
C GLU A 156 -1.41 -3.29 -12.66
N PHE A 157 -1.64 -4.53 -13.12
CA PHE A 157 -1.62 -4.93 -14.52
C PHE A 157 -3.02 -5.39 -14.99
N GLU A 158 -3.14 -5.60 -16.29
CA GLU A 158 -4.35 -6.14 -16.90
C GLU A 158 -4.63 -7.58 -16.50
N ASN A 159 -3.57 -8.41 -16.42
CA ASN A 159 -3.69 -9.81 -16.01
C ASN A 159 -2.47 -10.28 -15.19
N GLU A 160 -2.61 -11.46 -14.58
CA GLU A 160 -1.58 -12.05 -13.72
C GLU A 160 -0.33 -12.52 -14.47
N GLN A 161 -0.45 -12.86 -15.76
CA GLN A 161 0.67 -13.29 -16.59
C GLN A 161 1.64 -12.13 -16.83
N GLN A 162 1.13 -10.96 -17.25
CA GLN A 162 1.91 -9.74 -17.45
C GLN A 162 2.52 -9.23 -16.14
N ALA A 163 1.77 -9.27 -15.03
CA ALA A 163 2.30 -8.97 -13.71
C ALA A 163 3.46 -9.92 -13.33
N GLY A 164 3.35 -11.20 -13.69
CA GLY A 164 4.40 -12.19 -13.50
C GLY A 164 5.69 -11.88 -14.25
N GLU A 165 5.59 -11.46 -15.51
CA GLU A 165 6.75 -11.04 -16.32
C GLU A 165 7.48 -9.83 -15.73
N ALA A 166 6.71 -8.81 -15.31
CA ALA A 166 7.25 -7.63 -14.65
C ALA A 166 7.92 -7.98 -13.31
N LYS A 167 7.29 -8.86 -12.50
CA LYS A 167 7.87 -9.37 -11.25
C LYS A 167 9.21 -10.06 -11.51
N LEU A 168 9.27 -10.99 -12.46
CA LEU A 168 10.50 -11.73 -12.75
C LEU A 168 11.64 -10.81 -13.21
N SER A 169 11.31 -9.81 -14.03
CA SER A 169 12.30 -8.91 -14.62
C SER A 169 12.81 -7.85 -13.65
N LEU A 170 11.95 -7.37 -12.75
CA LEU A 170 12.25 -6.23 -11.88
C LEU A 170 12.51 -6.61 -10.42
N ASN A 171 12.28 -7.86 -10.01
CA ASN A 171 12.57 -8.25 -8.64
C ASN A 171 14.08 -8.19 -8.35
N GLY A 172 14.46 -7.45 -7.31
CA GLY A 172 15.86 -7.16 -6.99
C GLY A 172 16.47 -6.01 -7.78
N PHE A 173 15.70 -5.33 -8.64
CA PHE A 173 16.17 -4.15 -9.35
C PHE A 173 16.58 -3.04 -8.37
N LYS A 174 17.75 -2.45 -8.60
CA LYS A 174 18.30 -1.39 -7.75
C LYS A 174 17.74 -0.04 -8.17
N ILE A 175 16.79 0.51 -7.41
CA ILE A 175 16.27 1.87 -7.63
C ILE A 175 17.34 2.91 -7.30
N THR A 176 18.13 2.65 -6.26
CA THR A 176 19.36 3.38 -5.93
C THR A 176 20.49 2.38 -5.73
N PRO A 177 21.77 2.79 -5.75
CA PRO A 177 22.90 1.87 -5.56
C PRO A 177 22.81 1.00 -4.28
N THR A 178 22.10 1.51 -3.27
CA THR A 178 21.92 0.88 -1.95
C THR A 178 20.59 0.14 -1.79
N HIS A 179 19.56 0.45 -2.58
CA HIS A 179 18.21 -0.12 -2.41
C HIS A 179 17.78 -0.96 -3.61
N ALA A 180 17.76 -2.28 -3.41
CA ALA A 180 17.15 -3.24 -4.33
C ALA A 180 15.68 -3.47 -3.94
N MET A 181 14.73 -3.12 -4.82
CA MET A 181 13.31 -3.33 -4.54
C MET A 181 12.97 -4.82 -4.58
N LYS A 182 12.01 -5.23 -3.75
CA LYS A 182 11.49 -6.61 -3.73
C LYS A 182 10.05 -6.63 -4.21
N ILE A 183 9.72 -7.58 -5.06
CA ILE A 183 8.40 -7.70 -5.69
C ILE A 183 7.78 -9.06 -5.37
N SER A 184 6.53 -9.05 -4.88
CA SER A 184 5.69 -10.25 -4.74
C SER A 184 4.32 -10.00 -5.36
N PHE A 185 3.53 -11.06 -5.57
CA PHE A 185 2.10 -10.87 -5.85
C PHE A 185 1.40 -10.29 -4.61
N ALA A 186 0.39 -9.46 -4.83
CA ALA A 186 -0.45 -8.93 -3.76
C ALA A 186 -1.39 -10.03 -3.23
N LYS A 187 -1.75 -9.93 -1.96
CA LYS A 187 -2.76 -10.81 -1.35
C LYS A 187 -4.13 -10.54 -1.97
N LYS A 188 -4.90 -11.60 -2.24
CA LYS A 188 -6.30 -11.51 -2.67
C LYS A 188 -7.21 -11.10 -1.51
#